data_AF-A0A938IWF7-F1
#
_entry.id   AF-A0A938IWF7-F1
#
_cell.length_a   1.000
_cell.length_b   1.000
_cell.length_c   1.000
_cell.angle_alpha   90.00
_cell.angle_beta   90.00
_cell.angle_gamma   90.00
#
_symmetry.space_group_name_H-M   'P 1'
#
loop_
_entity.id
_entity.type
_entity.pdbx_description
1 polymer ?
#
loop_
_entity_poly.entity_id
_entity_poly.type
_entity_poly.pdbx_seq_one_letter_code
_entity_poly.pdbx_strand_id
1 'polypeptide(L)'
;MQPTFVPVAPMWWVSNFGGLVANGIIAARKKSKLTRLVFGAAVVTHVVEAGYAYRTATREGLDDAAWKWGLQTLAVGFPSLIALHELLAEREEARLLEG
;
A
#
# COMPACT_ATOMS: atom_id res chain seq x y z
N MET A 1 0.02 -9.28 22.28
CA MET A 1 -0.75 -8.29 21.50
C MET A 1 -0.57 -8.65 20.04
N GLN A 2 -1.64 -8.98 19.31
CA GLN A 2 -1.56 -9.23 17.86
C GLN A 2 -1.05 -7.96 17.15
N PRO A 3 -0.15 -8.06 16.16
CA PRO A 3 0.33 -6.89 15.42
C PRO A 3 -0.84 -6.24 14.66
N THR A 4 -0.82 -4.90 14.57
CA THR A 4 -1.81 -4.12 13.80
C THR A 4 -1.28 -3.68 12.43
N PHE A 5 0.01 -3.93 12.18
CA PHE A 5 0.72 -3.55 10.97
C PHE A 5 1.87 -4.50 10.70
N VAL A 6 2.06 -4.89 9.43
CA VAL A 6 3.18 -5.71 8.98
C VAL A 6 3.91 -4.98 7.84
N PRO A 7 5.20 -4.62 8.04
CA PRO A 7 6.00 -4.05 6.97
C PRO A 7 6.37 -5.12 5.94
N VAL A 8 6.21 -4.82 4.65
CA VAL A 8 6.52 -5.78 3.57
C VAL A 8 8.01 -6.15 3.46
N ALA A 9 8.92 -5.24 3.81
CA ALA A 9 10.38 -5.48 3.84
C ALA A 9 11.13 -4.38 4.62
N PRO A 10 12.31 -4.64 5.21
CA PRO A 10 13.14 -3.57 5.78
C PRO A 10 13.45 -2.49 4.73
N MET A 11 13.32 -1.21 5.11
CA MET A 11 13.61 -0.07 4.22
C MET A 11 12.77 -0.03 2.92
N TRP A 12 11.60 -0.71 2.87
CA TRP A 12 10.71 -0.74 1.70
C TRP A 12 10.36 0.66 1.16
N TRP A 13 10.34 1.67 2.03
CA TRP A 13 10.04 3.05 1.67
C TRP A 13 11.15 3.68 0.83
N VAL A 14 12.42 3.33 1.04
CA VAL A 14 13.55 3.92 0.29
C VAL A 14 13.55 3.47 -1.16
N SER A 15 13.43 2.17 -1.39
CA SER A 15 13.49 1.59 -2.74
C SER A 15 12.27 1.95 -3.57
N ASN A 16 11.07 1.83 -3.01
CA ASN A 16 9.83 2.04 -3.76
C ASN A 16 9.49 3.52 -3.93
N PHE A 17 9.63 4.34 -2.88
CA PHE A 17 9.39 5.79 -3.00
C PHE A 17 10.48 6.46 -3.85
N GLY A 18 11.75 6.07 -3.68
CA GLY A 18 12.86 6.55 -4.51
C GLY A 18 12.68 6.20 -5.98
N GLY A 19 12.26 4.96 -6.27
CA GLY A 19 11.92 4.52 -7.63
C GLY A 19 10.77 5.30 -8.24
N LEU A 20 9.71 5.58 -7.48
CA LEU A 20 8.54 6.34 -7.95
C LEU A 20 8.90 7.79 -8.30
N VAL A 21 9.70 8.45 -7.45
CA VAL A 21 10.22 9.81 -7.71
C VAL A 21 11.13 9.83 -8.93
N ALA A 22 12.08 8.90 -9.03
CA ALA A 22 13.00 8.81 -10.18
C ALA A 22 12.23 8.58 -11.49
N ASN A 23 11.28 7.65 -11.49
CA ASN A 23 10.43 7.35 -12.65
C ASN A 23 9.54 8.54 -13.03
N GLY A 24 9.01 9.28 -12.04
CA GLY A 24 8.26 10.50 -12.27
C GLY A 24 9.10 11.60 -12.94
N ILE A 25 10.34 11.79 -12.49
CA ILE A 25 11.29 12.73 -13.12
C ILE A 25 11.59 12.32 -14.56
N ILE A 26 11.84 11.04 -14.82
CA ILE A 26 12.11 10.51 -16.16
C ILE A 26 10.90 10.69 -17.08
N ALA A 27 9.70 10.37 -16.58
CA ALA A 27 8.45 10.54 -17.32
C ALA A 27 8.15 12.01 -17.64
N ALA A 28 8.40 12.93 -16.69
CA ALA A 28 8.23 14.36 -16.89
C ALA A 28 9.20 14.92 -17.94
N ARG A 29 10.46 14.47 -17.91
CA ARG A 29 11.51 14.88 -18.86
C ARG A 29 11.30 14.31 -20.26
N LYS A 30 10.62 13.17 -20.41
CA LYS A 30 10.20 12.67 -21.73
C LYS A 30 9.10 13.58 -22.32
N LYS A 31 9.26 13.96 -23.61
CA LYS A 31 8.22 14.67 -24.39
C LYS A 31 7.07 13.75 -24.86
N SER A 32 7.06 12.49 -24.44
CA SER A 32 6.05 11.51 -24.83
C SER A 32 4.77 11.67 -24.01
N LYS A 33 3.66 12.04 -24.67
CA LYS A 33 2.33 12.07 -24.04
C LYS A 33 1.93 10.71 -23.50
N LEU A 34 2.25 9.63 -24.21
CA LEU A 34 1.93 8.26 -23.78
C LEU A 34 2.63 7.90 -22.47
N THR A 35 3.92 8.22 -22.33
CA THR A 35 4.66 7.96 -21.09
C THR A 35 4.06 8.70 -19.89
N ARG A 36 3.65 9.96 -20.09
CA ARG A 36 2.99 10.74 -19.03
C ARG A 36 1.61 10.19 -18.67
N LEU A 37 0.84 9.74 -19.66
CA LEU A 37 -0.46 9.10 -19.45
C LEU A 37 -0.33 7.79 -18.67
N VAL A 38 0.59 6.91 -19.07
CA VAL A 38 0.84 5.63 -18.38
C VAL A 38 1.32 5.88 -16.94
N PHE A 39 2.25 6.82 -16.74
CA PHE A 39 2.71 7.18 -15.40
C PHE A 39 1.58 7.75 -14.55
N GLY A 40 0.77 8.66 -15.09
CA GLY A 40 -0.38 9.23 -14.40
C GLY A 40 -1.40 8.16 -14.02
N ALA A 41 -1.71 7.24 -14.93
CA ALA A 41 -2.59 6.11 -14.65
C ALA A 41 -2.04 5.22 -13.53
N ALA A 42 -0.74 4.90 -13.56
CA ALA A 42 -0.10 4.13 -12.49
C ALA A 42 -0.20 4.84 -11.13
N VAL A 43 0.10 6.15 -11.06
CA VAL A 43 -0.04 6.93 -9.82
C VAL A 43 -1.48 6.92 -9.31
N VAL A 44 -2.47 7.11 -10.20
CA VAL A 44 -3.88 7.07 -9.82
C VAL A 44 -4.25 5.70 -9.24
N THR A 45 -3.79 4.61 -9.85
CA THR A 45 -4.00 3.25 -9.32
C THR A 45 -3.46 3.12 -7.90
N HIS A 46 -2.21 3.52 -7.64
CA HIS A 46 -1.61 3.47 -6.31
C HIS A 46 -2.37 4.31 -5.27
N VAL A 47 -2.90 5.48 -5.67
CA VAL A 47 -3.71 6.33 -4.77
C VAL A 47 -5.05 5.65 -4.42
N VAL A 48 -5.71 5.03 -5.40
CA VAL A 48 -6.97 4.31 -5.18
C VAL A 48 -6.74 3.11 -4.26
N GLU A 49 -5.69 2.34 -4.50
CA GLU A 49 -5.30 1.20 -3.67
C GLU A 49 -4.96 1.63 -2.24
N ALA A 50 -4.23 2.73 -2.06
CA ALA A 50 -3.90 3.28 -0.76
C ALA A 50 -5.15 3.70 0.03
N GLY A 51 -6.09 4.37 -0.63
CA GLY A 51 -7.37 4.75 -0.03
C GLY A 51 -8.20 3.52 0.37
N TYR A 52 -8.18 2.47 -0.46
CA TYR A 52 -8.82 1.20 -0.15
C TYR A 52 -8.17 0.53 1.07
N ALA A 53 -6.85 0.41 1.12
CA ALA A 53 -6.12 -0.19 2.24
C ALA A 53 -6.41 0.53 3.56
N TYR A 54 -6.35 1.87 3.55
CA TYR A 54 -6.68 2.70 4.71
C TYR A 54 -8.11 2.44 5.21
N ARG A 55 -9.08 2.46 4.28
CA ARG A 55 -10.49 2.27 4.61
C ARG A 55 -10.77 0.87 5.15
N THR A 56 -10.15 -0.15 4.57
CA THR A 56 -10.26 -1.54 5.02
C THR A 56 -9.66 -1.71 6.41
N ALA A 57 -8.43 -1.23 6.64
CA ALA A 57 -7.80 -1.28 7.97
C ALA A 57 -8.64 -0.57 9.05
N THR A 58 -9.20 0.60 8.75
CA THR A 58 -10.10 1.35 9.65
C THR A 58 -11.34 0.52 9.99
N ARG A 59 -11.99 -0.09 8.98
CA ARG A 59 -13.20 -0.90 9.18
C ARG A 59 -12.98 -2.14 10.02
N GLU A 60 -11.78 -2.70 9.99
CA GLU A 60 -11.39 -3.90 10.72
C GLU A 60 -10.82 -3.62 12.13
N GLY A 61 -10.94 -2.36 12.60
CA GLY A 61 -10.50 -1.93 13.92
C GLY A 61 -8.98 -1.84 14.06
N LEU A 62 -8.27 -1.53 12.97
CA LEU A 62 -6.82 -1.26 12.95
C LEU A 62 -6.53 0.24 12.89
N ASP A 63 -7.35 1.08 13.54
CA ASP A 63 -7.32 2.55 13.39
C ASP A 63 -5.93 3.16 13.61
N ASP A 64 -5.20 2.69 14.63
CA ASP A 64 -3.85 3.16 14.98
C ASP A 64 -2.80 2.90 13.87
N ALA A 65 -3.07 1.93 12.99
CA ALA A 65 -2.21 1.49 11.92
C ALA A 65 -2.77 1.73 10.52
N ALA A 66 -4.03 2.18 10.39
CA ALA A 66 -4.70 2.35 9.10
C ALA A 66 -3.92 3.29 8.16
N TRP A 67 -3.37 4.38 8.70
CA TRP A 67 -2.53 5.31 7.94
C TRP A 67 -1.22 4.66 7.45
N LYS A 68 -0.63 3.72 8.22
CA LYS A 68 0.57 2.98 7.82
C LYS A 68 0.27 2.04 6.65
N TRP A 69 -0.87 1.35 6.70
CA TRP A 69 -1.35 0.52 5.60
C TRP A 69 -1.61 1.33 4.33
N GLY A 70 -2.22 2.51 4.46
CA GLY A 70 -2.42 3.44 3.35
C GLY A 70 -1.09 3.88 2.72
N LEU A 71 -0.13 4.36 3.52
CA LEU A 71 1.16 4.82 3.01
C LEU A 71 2.00 3.69 2.40
N GLN A 72 2.02 2.50 3.03
CA GLN A 72 2.73 1.35 2.47
C GLN A 72 2.13 0.93 1.14
N THR A 73 0.81 0.93 1.01
CA THR A 73 0.13 0.61 -0.25
C THR A 73 0.37 1.69 -1.31
N LEU A 74 0.41 2.96 -0.94
CA LEU A 74 0.75 4.03 -1.87
C LEU A 74 2.15 3.84 -2.48
N ALA A 75 3.10 3.41 -1.66
CA ALA A 75 4.48 3.24 -2.10
C ALA A 75 4.72 1.91 -2.82
N VAL A 76 4.17 0.82 -2.28
CA VAL A 76 4.50 -0.55 -2.70
C VAL A 76 3.40 -1.16 -3.59
N GLY A 77 2.18 -0.66 -3.53
CA GLY A 77 1.03 -1.16 -4.27
C GLY A 77 0.50 -2.50 -3.73
N PHE A 78 0.12 -3.38 -4.64
CA PHE A 78 -0.47 -4.70 -4.37
C PHE A 78 0.20 -5.55 -3.28
N PRO A 79 1.54 -5.66 -3.16
CA PRO A 79 2.16 -6.45 -2.09
C PRO A 79 1.73 -6.00 -0.70
N SER A 80 1.48 -4.69 -0.50
CA SER A 80 0.96 -4.19 0.77
C SER A 80 -0.49 -4.61 1.01
N LEU A 81 -1.32 -4.69 -0.03
CA LEU A 81 -2.70 -5.17 0.09
C LEU A 81 -2.73 -6.64 0.47
N ILE A 82 -1.87 -7.47 -0.13
CA ILE A 82 -1.77 -8.89 0.19
C ILE A 82 -1.44 -9.06 1.68
N ALA A 83 -0.42 -8.35 2.18
CA ALA A 83 -0.04 -8.41 3.59
C ALA A 83 -1.17 -7.93 4.53
N LEU A 84 -1.96 -6.94 4.13
CA LEU A 84 -3.14 -6.52 4.90
C LEU A 84 -4.19 -7.65 4.94
N HIS A 85 -4.48 -8.27 3.81
CA HIS A 85 -5.46 -9.35 3.73
C HIS A 85 -5.03 -10.59 4.53
N GLU A 86 -3.75 -10.96 4.49
CA GLU A 86 -3.19 -12.06 5.29
C GLU A 86 -3.35 -11.79 6.79
N LEU A 87 -2.98 -10.59 7.26
CA LEU A 87 -3.15 -10.22 8.67
C LEU A 87 -4.62 -10.25 9.11
N LEU A 88 -5.55 -9.84 8.24
CA LEU A 88 -6.98 -9.89 8.54
C LEU A 88 -7.50 -11.33 8.62
N ALA A 89 -7.06 -12.21 7.72
CA ALA A 89 -7.40 -13.62 7.74
C ALA A 89 -6.90 -14.31 9.03
N GLU A 90 -5.64 -14.06 9.42
CA GLU A 90 -5.07 -14.59 10.67
C GLU A 90 -5.86 -14.14 11.91
N ARG A 91 -6.35 -12.89 11.92
CA ARG A 91 -7.19 -12.39 13.02
C ARG A 91 -8.56 -13.04 13.06
N GLU A 92 -9.16 -13.32 11.91
CA GLU A 92 -10.44 -14.01 11.82
C GLU A 92 -10.32 -15.46 12.31
N GLU A 93 -9.30 -16.18 11.86
CA GLU A 93 -8.98 -17.54 12.33
C GLU A 93 -8.78 -17.59 13.85
N ALA A 94 -8.03 -16.63 14.41
CA ALA A 94 -7.82 -16.56 15.85
C ALA A 94 -9.13 -16.35 16.63
N ARG A 95 -10.04 -15.49 16.14
CA ARG A 95 -11.36 -15.26 16.75
C ARG A 95 -12.22 -16.52 16.76
N LEU A 96 -12.15 -17.33 15.70
CA LEU A 96 -12.92 -18.59 15.59
C LEU A 96 -12.40 -19.68 16.52
N LEU A 97 -11.11 -19.68 16.85
CA LEU A 97 -10.51 -20.64 17.78
C LEU A 97 -10.76 -20.29 19.26
N GLU A 98 -11.04 -19.01 19.55
CA GLU A 98 -11.30 -18.50 20.91
C GLU A 98 -12.79 -18.50 21.30
N GLY A 99 -13.71 -18.70 20.36
CA GLY A 99 -15.17 -18.72 20.56
C GLY A 99 -15.75 -20.12 20.69
#